data_AF-A0A3D1E655-F1
#
_entry.id   AF-A0A3D1E655-F1
#
_cell.length_a   1.000
_cell.length_b   1.000
_cell.length_c   1.000
_cell.angle_alpha   90.00
_cell.angle_beta   90.00
_cell.angle_gamma   90.00
#
_symmetry.space_group_name_H-M   'P 1'
#
loop_
_entity.id
_entity.type
_entity.pdbx_description
1 polymer ?
#
loop_
_entity_poly.entity_id
_entity_poly.type
_entity_poly.pdbx_seq_one_letter_code
_entity_poly.pdbx_strand_id
1 'polypeptide(L)'
;MKKKLAYGLLFALVCLASCSFTSNKEENDKDKLLLEVIQYILKQGHFDPKTIDDNYSIQVYDHFIQGMDPMKRYFTQADIQEFKKFQYQLDDQFKAADIAFFDLVYQRLVERMAQTKPYVSESLTQPWDFDQAEFFESDYKALPYAQGAKELKERWRLQLKYMSLSSFIALQEAEKTKKEENPAYEVKSDSLLESEARNQTKTTMDEYFDFVEDLARKDYFAQYVNALVESFDPHTSYLAPEEKDRFDIDMSGKFEGIGARLSKRMDQTKITEIISGGPVWRDQALEVGDEILMVGQEGEEPVSIVGMRLDDAIKLIKGPKGTTVYLWVKKVDGTKKTV
;
A
#
# COMPACT_ATOMS: atom_id res chain seq x y z
N MET A 1 45.21 -18.74 3.48
CA MET A 1 43.89 -18.27 3.98
C MET A 1 43.09 -17.50 2.93
N LYS A 2 43.67 -16.54 2.19
CA LYS A 2 42.94 -15.73 1.18
C LYS A 2 42.20 -16.52 0.08
N LYS A 3 42.78 -17.61 -0.44
CA LYS A 3 42.12 -18.46 -1.47
C LYS A 3 40.90 -19.23 -0.94
N LYS A 4 40.92 -19.68 0.32
CA LYS A 4 39.78 -20.40 0.93
C LYS A 4 38.59 -19.47 1.25
N LEU A 5 38.87 -18.22 1.61
CA LEU A 5 37.87 -17.17 1.76
C LEU A 5 37.21 -16.79 0.43
N ALA A 6 37.97 -16.73 -0.67
CA ALA A 6 37.43 -16.44 -2.01
C ALA A 6 36.47 -17.54 -2.49
N TYR A 7 36.78 -18.83 -2.27
CA TYR A 7 35.87 -19.92 -2.60
C TYR A 7 34.61 -19.95 -1.72
N GLY A 8 34.72 -19.58 -0.44
CA GLY A 8 33.56 -19.44 0.46
C GLY A 8 32.63 -18.30 0.03
N LEU A 9 33.18 -17.17 -0.40
CA LEU A 9 32.41 -16.02 -0.93
C LEU A 9 31.73 -16.36 -2.27
N LEU A 10 32.40 -17.11 -3.15
CA LEU A 10 31.84 -17.54 -4.43
C LEU A 10 30.73 -18.58 -4.24
N PHE A 11 30.87 -19.48 -3.29
CA PHE A 11 29.83 -20.45 -2.94
C PHE A 11 28.60 -19.78 -2.30
N ALA A 12 28.81 -18.79 -1.42
CA ALA A 12 27.73 -17.99 -0.84
C ALA A 12 26.96 -17.17 -1.89
N LEU A 13 27.66 -16.61 -2.89
CA LEU A 13 27.06 -15.90 -4.03
C LEU A 13 26.20 -16.84 -4.91
N VAL A 14 26.65 -18.07 -5.15
CA VAL A 14 25.88 -19.07 -5.92
C VAL A 14 24.64 -19.54 -5.16
N CYS A 15 24.72 -19.71 -3.84
CA CYS A 15 23.56 -20.06 -3.01
C CYS A 15 22.52 -18.94 -2.96
N LEU A 16 22.94 -17.67 -2.79
CA LEU A 16 22.03 -16.52 -2.81
C LEU A 16 21.34 -16.32 -4.18
N ALA A 17 22.09 -16.52 -5.27
CA ALA A 17 21.52 -16.48 -6.62
C ALA A 17 20.54 -17.64 -6.88
N SER A 18 20.82 -18.83 -6.35
CA SER A 18 19.95 -20.01 -6.53
C SER A 18 18.62 -19.87 -5.79
N CYS A 19 18.62 -19.34 -4.56
CA CYS A 19 17.40 -19.11 -3.78
C CYS A 19 16.49 -18.05 -4.42
N SER A 20 17.07 -17.00 -5.01
CA SER A 20 16.31 -15.93 -5.67
C SER A 20 15.70 -16.39 -7.01
N PHE A 21 16.32 -17.37 -7.68
CA PHE A 21 15.83 -17.88 -8.96
C PHE A 21 14.71 -18.93 -8.79
N THR A 22 14.72 -19.69 -7.70
CA THR A 22 13.68 -20.70 -7.43
C THR A 22 12.38 -20.09 -6.92
N SER A 23 12.43 -19.03 -6.10
CA SER A 23 11.22 -18.40 -5.55
C SER A 23 10.35 -17.77 -6.63
N ASN A 24 10.96 -17.04 -7.57
CA ASN A 24 10.23 -16.36 -8.65
C ASN A 24 9.56 -17.35 -9.60
N LYS A 25 10.17 -18.52 -9.82
CA LYS A 25 9.58 -19.56 -10.66
C LYS A 25 8.35 -20.19 -10.00
N GLU A 26 8.44 -20.52 -8.72
CA GLU A 26 7.32 -21.14 -7.99
C GLU A 26 6.13 -20.18 -7.84
N GLU A 27 6.39 -18.89 -7.60
CA GLU A 27 5.35 -17.86 -7.53
C GLU A 27 4.66 -17.66 -8.89
N ASN A 28 5.43 -17.58 -9.98
CA ASN A 28 4.87 -17.53 -11.33
C ASN A 28 4.03 -18.76 -11.66
N ASP A 29 4.44 -19.97 -11.26
CA ASP A 29 3.66 -21.19 -11.51
C ASP A 29 2.31 -21.17 -10.75
N LYS A 30 2.26 -20.58 -9.54
CA LYS A 30 1.01 -20.38 -8.78
C LYS A 30 0.09 -19.37 -9.45
N ASP A 31 0.63 -18.25 -9.92
CA ASP A 31 -0.11 -17.20 -10.61
C ASP A 31 -0.76 -17.73 -11.90
N LYS A 32 -0.02 -18.53 -12.67
CA LYS A 32 -0.54 -19.16 -13.89
C LYS A 32 -1.69 -20.11 -13.60
N LEU A 33 -1.52 -20.98 -12.60
CA LEU A 33 -2.58 -21.87 -12.16
C LEU A 33 -3.82 -21.08 -11.70
N LEU A 34 -3.63 -19.98 -10.98
CA LEU A 34 -4.74 -19.11 -10.58
C LEU A 34 -5.50 -18.58 -11.79
N LEU A 35 -4.80 -18.08 -12.81
CA LEU A 35 -5.45 -17.60 -14.04
C LEU A 35 -6.21 -18.71 -14.76
N GLU A 36 -5.68 -19.93 -14.83
CA GLU A 36 -6.38 -21.08 -15.43
C GLU A 36 -7.67 -21.42 -14.66
N VAL A 37 -7.62 -21.42 -13.33
CA VAL A 37 -8.79 -21.67 -12.47
C VAL A 37 -9.83 -20.57 -12.66
N ILE A 38 -9.42 -19.30 -12.68
CA ILE A 38 -10.32 -18.16 -12.88
C ILE A 38 -10.99 -18.25 -14.25
N GLN A 39 -10.22 -18.53 -15.31
CA GLN A 39 -10.79 -18.73 -16.64
C GLN A 39 -11.84 -19.83 -16.68
N TYR A 40 -11.57 -20.96 -16.01
CA TYR A 40 -12.54 -22.05 -15.92
C TYR A 40 -13.82 -21.61 -15.20
N ILE A 41 -13.69 -20.94 -14.06
CA ILE A 41 -14.83 -20.44 -13.28
C ILE A 41 -15.64 -19.40 -14.07
N LEU A 42 -14.98 -18.46 -14.75
CA LEU A 42 -15.67 -17.46 -15.56
C LEU A 42 -16.41 -18.08 -16.75
N LYS A 43 -15.82 -19.08 -17.41
CA LYS A 43 -16.45 -19.74 -18.56
C LYS A 43 -17.63 -20.64 -18.16
N GLN A 44 -17.54 -21.32 -17.02
CA GLN A 44 -18.53 -22.34 -16.62
C GLN A 44 -19.54 -21.84 -15.59
N GLY A 45 -19.15 -20.86 -14.77
CA GLY A 45 -19.92 -20.41 -13.61
C GLY A 45 -20.45 -18.98 -13.71
N HIS A 46 -19.95 -18.15 -14.63
CA HIS A 46 -20.48 -16.81 -14.81
C HIS A 46 -21.86 -16.85 -15.46
N PHE A 47 -22.79 -16.00 -14.99
CA PHE A 47 -24.17 -15.97 -15.47
C PHE A 47 -24.27 -15.61 -16.95
N ASP A 48 -23.44 -14.67 -17.39
CA ASP A 48 -23.33 -14.23 -18.80
C ASP A 48 -21.86 -14.27 -19.24
N PRO A 49 -21.33 -15.42 -19.68
CA PRO A 49 -19.92 -15.55 -20.01
C PRO A 49 -19.59 -14.75 -21.27
N LYS A 50 -18.78 -13.69 -21.13
CA LYS A 50 -18.31 -12.88 -22.25
C LYS A 50 -17.28 -13.60 -23.12
N THR A 51 -17.19 -13.17 -24.38
CA THR A 51 -16.08 -13.55 -25.27
C THR A 51 -14.80 -12.87 -24.80
N ILE A 52 -13.74 -13.66 -24.67
CA ILE A 52 -12.39 -13.17 -24.36
C ILE A 52 -11.73 -12.86 -25.71
N ASP A 53 -11.86 -11.61 -26.17
CA ASP A 53 -11.42 -11.10 -27.47
C ASP A 53 -10.70 -9.74 -27.34
N ASP A 54 -10.32 -9.11 -28.46
CA ASP A 54 -9.65 -7.82 -28.51
C ASP A 54 -10.40 -6.70 -27.75
N ASN A 55 -11.74 -6.73 -27.72
CA ASN A 55 -12.52 -5.70 -27.00
C ASN A 55 -12.45 -5.93 -25.48
N TYR A 56 -12.42 -7.19 -25.04
CA TYR A 56 -12.08 -7.53 -23.67
C TYR A 56 -10.67 -7.06 -23.31
N SER A 57 -9.68 -7.27 -24.19
CA SER A 57 -8.30 -6.82 -23.97
C SER A 57 -8.18 -5.30 -23.72
N ILE A 58 -8.93 -4.49 -24.48
CA ILE A 58 -8.96 -3.04 -24.29
C ILE A 58 -9.47 -2.65 -22.90
N GLN A 59 -10.55 -3.29 -22.44
CA GLN A 59 -11.14 -3.01 -21.12
C GLN A 59 -10.19 -3.40 -19.99
N VAL A 60 -9.59 -4.59 -20.07
CA VAL A 60 -8.59 -5.05 -19.11
C VAL A 60 -7.40 -4.09 -19.07
N TYR A 61 -6.92 -3.66 -20.24
CA TYR A 61 -5.82 -2.71 -20.34
C TYR A 61 -6.15 -1.39 -19.62
N ASP A 62 -7.31 -0.81 -19.92
CA ASP A 62 -7.73 0.47 -19.34
C ASP A 62 -7.93 0.36 -17.82
N HIS A 63 -8.63 -0.68 -17.36
CA HIS A 63 -8.84 -0.94 -15.93
C HIS A 63 -7.53 -1.15 -15.19
N PHE A 64 -6.62 -1.96 -15.73
CA PHE A 64 -5.36 -2.25 -15.07
C PHE A 64 -4.43 -1.03 -15.00
N ILE A 65 -4.25 -0.30 -16.11
CA ILE A 65 -3.41 0.91 -16.12
C ILE A 65 -3.99 1.99 -15.20
N GLN A 66 -5.31 2.17 -15.17
CA GLN A 66 -5.96 3.09 -14.24
C GLN A 66 -5.81 2.65 -12.79
N GLY A 67 -5.88 1.34 -12.51
CA GLY A 67 -5.65 0.80 -11.17
C GLY A 67 -4.22 1.01 -10.68
N MET A 68 -3.23 0.85 -11.56
CA MET A 68 -1.82 0.94 -11.22
C MET A 68 -1.34 2.38 -10.99
N ASP A 69 -1.85 3.36 -11.75
CA ASP A 69 -1.49 4.78 -11.57
C ASP A 69 -2.69 5.72 -11.79
N PRO A 70 -3.69 5.73 -10.87
CA PRO A 70 -4.92 6.50 -11.04
C PRO A 70 -4.70 8.01 -11.04
N MET A 71 -3.64 8.48 -10.37
CA MET A 71 -3.28 9.90 -10.29
C MET A 71 -2.27 10.32 -11.38
N LYS A 72 -1.86 9.39 -12.25
CA LYS A 72 -0.88 9.62 -13.34
C LYS A 72 0.41 10.26 -12.83
N ARG A 73 0.91 9.81 -11.68
CA ARG A 73 2.06 10.41 -10.98
C ARG A 73 3.32 9.57 -11.05
N TYR A 74 3.25 8.37 -11.62
CA TYR A 74 4.38 7.46 -11.75
C TYR A 74 4.75 7.23 -13.21
N PHE A 75 3.77 6.92 -14.06
CA PHE A 75 4.06 6.59 -15.46
C PHE A 75 4.25 7.84 -16.33
N THR A 76 5.18 7.74 -17.27
CA THR A 76 5.40 8.71 -18.35
C THR A 76 4.62 8.30 -19.60
N GLN A 77 4.48 9.22 -20.55
CA GLN A 77 3.87 8.92 -21.85
C GLN A 77 4.63 7.82 -22.60
N ALA A 78 5.95 7.76 -22.48
CA ALA A 78 6.76 6.69 -23.08
C ALA A 78 6.42 5.32 -22.49
N ASP A 79 6.23 5.24 -21.16
CA ASP A 79 5.80 4.01 -20.49
C ASP A 79 4.44 3.55 -21.02
N ILE A 80 3.46 4.46 -21.10
CA ILE A 80 2.13 4.16 -21.61
C ILE A 80 2.17 3.74 -23.09
N GLN A 81 3.00 4.37 -23.92
CA GLN A 81 3.17 3.96 -25.32
C GLN A 81 3.78 2.56 -25.45
N GLU A 82 4.66 2.17 -24.54
CA GLU A 82 5.19 0.81 -24.47
C GLU A 82 4.10 -0.19 -24.08
N PHE A 83 3.35 0.10 -23.02
CA PHE A 83 2.26 -0.75 -22.55
C PHE A 83 1.15 -0.92 -23.59
N LYS A 84 0.82 0.14 -24.31
CA LYS A 84 -0.24 0.14 -25.32
C LYS A 84 -0.02 -0.86 -26.46
N LYS A 85 1.21 -1.33 -26.67
CA LYS A 85 1.52 -2.40 -27.65
C LYS A 85 0.80 -3.72 -27.31
N PHE A 86 0.44 -3.93 -26.05
CA PHE A 86 -0.26 -5.12 -25.56
C PHE A 86 -1.78 -4.96 -25.48
N GLN A 87 -2.32 -3.78 -25.82
CA GLN A 87 -3.75 -3.45 -25.63
C GLN A 87 -4.73 -4.44 -26.29
N TYR A 88 -4.30 -5.15 -27.34
CA TYR A 88 -5.10 -6.14 -28.06
C TYR A 88 -4.63 -7.59 -27.85
N GLN A 89 -3.73 -7.84 -26.89
CA GLN A 89 -3.09 -9.15 -26.69
C GLN A 89 -3.39 -9.75 -25.31
N LEU A 90 -4.12 -9.02 -24.45
CA LEU A 90 -4.36 -9.45 -23.07
C LEU A 90 -5.32 -10.63 -22.98
N ASP A 91 -6.22 -10.77 -23.93
CA ASP A 91 -7.12 -11.91 -24.09
C ASP A 91 -6.34 -13.19 -24.46
N ASP A 92 -5.37 -13.09 -25.37
CA ASP A 92 -4.48 -14.18 -25.74
C ASP A 92 -3.54 -14.55 -24.59
N GLN A 93 -2.95 -13.55 -23.93
CA GLN A 93 -2.13 -13.80 -22.73
C GLN A 93 -2.97 -14.45 -21.63
N PHE A 94 -4.18 -13.97 -21.38
CA PHE A 94 -5.07 -14.57 -20.39
C PHE A 94 -5.37 -16.03 -20.74
N LYS A 95 -5.76 -16.34 -21.99
CA LYS A 95 -5.99 -17.72 -22.46
C LYS A 95 -4.78 -18.62 -22.27
N ALA A 96 -3.57 -18.09 -22.47
CA ALA A 96 -2.31 -18.82 -22.33
C ALA A 96 -1.76 -18.84 -20.89
N ALA A 97 -2.46 -18.23 -19.92
CA ALA A 97 -1.94 -17.96 -18.58
C ALA A 97 -0.55 -17.29 -18.64
N ASP A 98 -0.36 -16.36 -19.57
CA ASP A 98 0.82 -15.51 -19.66
C ASP A 98 0.62 -14.23 -18.83
N ILE A 99 1.65 -13.87 -18.07
CA ILE A 99 1.67 -12.73 -17.16
C ILE A 99 2.73 -11.70 -17.58
N ALA A 100 3.27 -11.80 -18.79
CA ALA A 100 4.30 -10.91 -19.30
C ALA A 100 3.89 -9.43 -19.23
N PHE A 101 2.63 -9.10 -19.54
CA PHE A 101 2.14 -7.73 -19.43
C PHE A 101 2.09 -7.23 -17.98
N PHE A 102 1.62 -8.07 -17.05
CA PHE A 102 1.63 -7.76 -15.63
C PHE A 102 3.05 -7.46 -15.13
N ASP A 103 3.99 -8.37 -15.41
CA ASP A 103 5.38 -8.22 -14.97
C ASP A 103 6.01 -6.93 -15.54
N LEU A 104 5.74 -6.59 -16.81
CA LEU A 104 6.21 -5.37 -17.45
C LEU A 104 5.72 -4.11 -16.72
N VAL A 105 4.42 -4.01 -16.47
CA VAL A 105 3.81 -2.82 -15.83
C VAL A 105 4.24 -2.72 -14.37
N TYR A 106 4.22 -3.84 -13.64
CA TYR A 106 4.65 -3.91 -12.25
C TYR A 106 6.10 -3.49 -12.07
N GLN A 107 7.02 -4.03 -12.88
CA GLN A 107 8.44 -3.65 -12.80
C GLN A 107 8.66 -2.17 -13.09
N ARG A 108 7.97 -1.62 -14.10
CA ARG A 108 8.05 -0.18 -14.40
C ARG A 108 7.46 0.66 -13.27
N LEU A 109 6.37 0.23 -12.62
CA LEU A 109 5.79 0.94 -11.48
C LEU A 109 6.79 0.99 -10.31
N VAL A 110 7.36 -0.15 -9.93
CA VAL A 110 8.37 -0.25 -8.85
C VAL A 110 9.57 0.65 -9.15
N GLU A 111 10.06 0.64 -10.39
CA GLU A 111 11.15 1.51 -10.83
C GLU A 111 10.79 3.00 -10.67
N ARG A 112 9.60 3.42 -11.12
CA ARG A 112 9.13 4.81 -11.03
C ARG A 112 8.91 5.25 -9.59
N MET A 113 8.38 4.37 -8.73
CA MET A 113 8.20 4.65 -7.30
C MET A 113 9.55 4.86 -6.61
N ALA A 114 10.54 4.01 -6.87
CA ALA A 114 11.89 4.14 -6.32
C ALA A 114 12.58 5.44 -6.78
N GLN A 115 12.35 5.89 -8.01
CA GLN A 115 12.85 7.17 -8.52
C GLN A 115 12.15 8.38 -7.88
N THR A 116 10.90 8.22 -7.46
CA THR A 116 10.04 9.30 -6.97
C THR A 116 10.26 9.62 -5.49
N LYS A 117 10.41 8.59 -4.63
CA LYS A 117 10.52 8.77 -3.17
C LYS A 117 11.60 9.79 -2.76
N PRO A 118 12.85 9.73 -3.27
CA PRO A 118 13.89 10.70 -2.89
C PRO A 118 13.53 12.14 -3.26
N TYR A 119 12.90 12.32 -4.42
CA TYR A 119 12.49 13.63 -4.92
C TYR A 119 11.38 14.26 -4.06
N VAL A 120 10.40 13.46 -3.64
CA VAL A 120 9.33 13.93 -2.76
C VAL A 120 9.90 14.35 -1.41
N SER A 121 10.77 13.53 -0.81
CA SER A 121 11.44 13.85 0.45
C SER A 121 12.29 15.12 0.35
N GLU A 122 13.04 15.30 -0.75
CA GLU A 122 13.86 16.50 -1.00
C GLU A 122 12.98 17.76 -1.14
N SER A 123 11.89 17.68 -1.91
CA SER A 123 10.98 18.81 -2.18
C SER A 123 10.40 19.40 -0.90
N LEU A 124 10.10 18.56 0.09
CA LEU A 124 9.53 18.98 1.38
C LEU A 124 10.57 19.58 2.34
N THR A 125 11.85 19.60 1.98
CA THR A 125 12.90 20.31 2.76
C THR A 125 12.95 21.81 2.48
N GLN A 126 12.41 22.25 1.35
CA GLN A 126 12.38 23.66 0.93
C GLN A 126 11.06 24.32 1.30
N PRO A 127 11.06 25.59 1.73
CA PRO A 127 9.82 26.31 2.01
C PRO A 127 9.02 26.55 0.73
N TRP A 128 7.70 26.53 0.87
CA TRP A 128 6.79 26.89 -0.22
C TRP A 128 6.57 28.40 -0.29
N ASP A 129 6.60 28.95 -1.51
CA ASP A 129 6.10 30.30 -1.79
C ASP A 129 4.62 30.20 -2.20
N PHE A 130 3.70 30.56 -1.30
CA PHE A 130 2.26 30.51 -1.58
C PHE A 130 1.72 31.76 -2.30
N ASP A 131 2.51 32.81 -2.45
CA ASP A 131 2.11 34.04 -3.17
C ASP A 131 2.28 33.88 -4.69
N GLN A 132 3.06 32.89 -5.12
CA GLN A 132 3.21 32.57 -6.53
C GLN A 132 1.92 31.97 -7.12
N ALA A 133 1.40 32.63 -8.17
CA ALA A 133 0.27 32.14 -8.95
C ALA A 133 0.66 30.90 -9.79
N GLU A 134 0.04 29.76 -9.48
CA GLU A 134 0.29 28.48 -10.15
C GLU A 134 -1.04 27.73 -10.38
N PHE A 135 -1.06 26.81 -11.35
CA PHE A 135 -2.23 26.01 -11.67
C PHE A 135 -2.01 24.55 -11.30
N PHE A 136 -2.99 23.94 -10.63
CA PHE A 136 -3.01 22.53 -10.29
C PHE A 136 -4.33 21.92 -10.77
N GLU A 137 -4.24 20.92 -11.64
CA GLU A 137 -5.40 20.17 -12.09
C GLU A 137 -5.72 19.05 -11.09
N SER A 138 -6.92 19.11 -10.52
CA SER A 138 -7.41 18.10 -9.57
C SER A 138 -8.12 16.93 -10.26
N ASP A 139 -8.58 17.10 -11.51
CA ASP A 139 -9.14 16.01 -12.30
C ASP A 139 -8.04 15.22 -13.02
N TYR A 140 -7.52 14.20 -12.33
CA TYR A 140 -6.49 13.32 -12.90
C TYR A 140 -6.97 12.52 -14.12
N LYS A 141 -8.28 12.32 -14.30
CA LYS A 141 -8.80 11.62 -15.49
C LYS A 141 -8.62 12.46 -16.74
N ALA A 142 -8.81 13.77 -16.64
CA ALA A 142 -8.60 14.72 -17.73
C ALA A 142 -7.12 14.93 -18.11
N LEU A 143 -6.18 14.63 -17.19
CA LEU A 143 -4.75 14.86 -17.43
C LEU A 143 -4.11 13.87 -18.43
N PRO A 144 -3.26 14.31 -19.37
CA PRO A 144 -2.37 13.39 -20.07
C PRO A 144 -1.30 12.84 -19.10
N TYR A 145 -0.73 11.69 -19.45
CA TYR A 145 0.50 11.23 -18.81
C TYR A 145 1.65 12.18 -19.14
N ALA A 146 2.55 12.38 -18.17
CA ALA A 146 3.65 13.33 -18.29
C ALA A 146 4.62 12.93 -19.42
N GLN A 147 5.11 13.92 -20.19
CA GLN A 147 6.03 13.73 -21.30
C GLN A 147 7.37 13.11 -20.87
N GLY A 148 7.77 13.32 -19.62
CA GLY A 148 8.98 12.73 -19.07
C GLY A 148 9.21 13.10 -17.61
N ALA A 149 10.40 12.75 -17.10
CA ALA A 149 10.73 12.86 -15.69
C ALA A 149 10.63 14.30 -15.13
N LYS A 150 10.94 15.32 -15.95
CA LYS A 150 10.84 16.73 -15.52
C LYS A 150 9.39 17.14 -15.22
N GLU A 151 8.46 16.76 -16.08
CA GLU A 151 7.04 17.07 -15.90
C GLU A 151 6.43 16.24 -14.77
N LEU A 152 6.84 14.99 -14.58
CA LEU A 152 6.45 14.19 -13.41
C LEU A 152 6.90 14.85 -12.10
N LYS A 153 8.16 15.30 -12.04
CA LYS A 153 8.68 16.03 -10.88
C LYS A 153 7.87 17.28 -10.61
N GLU A 154 7.55 18.06 -11.64
CA GLU A 154 6.73 19.26 -11.51
C GLU A 154 5.31 18.94 -11.00
N ARG A 155 4.69 17.86 -11.50
CA ARG A 155 3.38 17.39 -11.03
C ARG A 155 3.41 17.04 -9.54
N TRP A 156 4.44 16.32 -9.10
CA TRP A 156 4.66 16.04 -7.68
C TRP A 156 4.89 17.31 -6.87
N ARG A 157 5.68 18.28 -7.36
CA ARG A 157 5.89 19.56 -6.67
C ARG A 157 4.57 20.29 -6.44
N LEU A 158 3.76 20.44 -7.49
CA LEU A 158 2.46 21.10 -7.42
C LEU A 158 1.50 20.37 -6.46
N GLN A 159 1.48 19.03 -6.49
CA GLN A 159 0.68 18.24 -5.56
C GLN A 159 1.10 18.45 -4.11
N LEU A 160 2.41 18.39 -3.82
CA LEU A 160 2.94 18.59 -2.47
C LEU A 160 2.68 20.02 -1.96
N LYS A 161 2.90 21.02 -2.82
CA LYS A 161 2.59 22.42 -2.51
C LYS A 161 1.10 22.61 -2.24
N TYR A 162 0.22 22.01 -3.04
CA TYR A 162 -1.23 22.06 -2.81
C TYR A 162 -1.64 21.42 -1.48
N MET A 163 -1.07 20.27 -1.14
CA MET A 163 -1.29 19.61 0.16
C MET A 163 -0.83 20.49 1.33
N SER A 164 0.36 21.09 1.22
CA SER A 164 0.88 22.01 2.23
C SER A 164 0.06 23.30 2.32
N LEU A 165 -0.41 23.85 1.19
CA LEU A 165 -1.27 25.04 1.17
C LEU A 165 -2.61 24.79 1.88
N SER A 166 -3.23 23.64 1.64
CA SER A 166 -4.48 23.26 2.30
C SER A 166 -4.31 23.18 3.83
N SER A 167 -3.22 22.55 4.31
CA SER A 167 -2.89 22.51 5.73
C SER A 167 -2.56 23.91 6.28
N PHE A 168 -1.82 24.73 5.53
CA PHE A 168 -1.46 26.09 5.92
C PHE A 168 -2.68 26.98 6.14
N ILE A 169 -3.65 26.96 5.22
CA ILE A 169 -4.91 27.72 5.36
C ILE A 169 -5.66 27.29 6.61
N ALA A 170 -5.78 25.97 6.85
CA ALA A 170 -6.45 25.44 8.04
C ALA A 170 -5.75 25.90 9.35
N LEU A 171 -4.42 25.95 9.35
CA LEU A 171 -3.64 26.45 10.49
C LEU A 171 -3.85 27.96 10.70
N GLN A 172 -3.86 28.76 9.63
CA GLN A 172 -4.15 30.20 9.72
C GLN A 172 -5.54 30.46 10.30
N GLU A 173 -6.56 29.73 9.84
CA GLU A 173 -7.93 29.82 10.37
C GLU A 173 -8.01 29.43 11.86
N ALA A 174 -7.26 28.39 12.26
CA ALA A 174 -7.18 27.98 13.66
C ALA A 174 -6.52 29.05 14.54
N GLU A 175 -5.45 29.70 14.07
CA GLU A 175 -4.79 30.79 14.79
C GLU A 175 -5.68 32.03 14.92
N LYS A 176 -6.46 32.34 13.88
CA LYS A 176 -7.46 33.41 13.93
C LYS A 176 -8.53 33.14 14.99
N THR A 177 -9.06 31.92 15.02
CA THR A 177 -10.05 31.49 16.03
C THR A 177 -9.49 31.65 17.45
N LYS A 178 -8.27 31.19 17.72
CA LYS A 178 -7.62 31.34 19.04
C LYS A 178 -7.46 32.80 19.47
N LYS A 179 -7.17 33.69 18.52
CA LYS A 179 -7.05 35.14 18.78
C LYS A 179 -8.39 35.79 19.10
N GLU A 180 -9.47 35.35 18.44
CA GLU A 180 -10.83 35.80 18.71
C GLU A 180 -11.32 35.34 20.10
N GLU A 181 -11.01 34.10 20.49
CA GLU A 181 -11.35 33.54 21.80
C GLU A 181 -10.53 34.15 22.95
N ASN A 182 -9.26 34.46 22.69
CA ASN A 182 -8.36 35.07 23.67
C ASN A 182 -7.58 36.25 23.04
N PRO A 183 -7.99 37.50 23.28
CA PRO A 183 -7.31 38.68 22.75
C PRO A 183 -5.84 38.81 23.18
N ALA A 184 -5.43 38.18 24.28
CA ALA A 184 -4.04 38.16 24.74
C ALA A 184 -3.17 37.10 24.05
N TYR A 185 -3.76 36.19 23.27
CA TYR A 185 -3.03 35.18 22.49
C TYR A 185 -2.18 35.85 21.39
N GLU A 186 -0.96 35.38 21.20
CA GLU A 186 -0.07 35.83 20.12
C GLU A 186 -0.16 34.83 18.95
N VAL A 187 -0.57 35.33 17.79
CA VAL A 187 -0.72 34.53 16.57
C VAL A 187 0.66 34.14 16.07
N LYS A 188 0.85 32.86 15.72
CA LYS A 188 2.06 32.39 15.06
C LYS A 188 2.27 33.10 13.71
N SER A 189 3.53 33.36 13.34
CA SER A 189 3.87 33.93 12.03
C SER A 189 3.60 32.97 10.88
N ASP A 190 3.27 33.48 9.69
CA ASP A 190 3.05 32.65 8.50
C ASP A 190 4.23 31.75 8.14
N SER A 191 5.49 32.19 8.34
CA SER A 191 6.66 31.33 8.12
C SER A 191 6.69 30.10 9.03
N LEU A 192 6.21 30.23 10.27
CA LEU A 192 6.11 29.10 11.20
C LEU A 192 4.96 28.17 10.80
N LEU A 193 3.81 28.75 10.41
CA LEU A 193 2.65 27.98 9.96
C LEU A 193 2.95 27.23 8.66
N GLU A 194 3.70 27.82 7.72
CA GLU A 194 4.19 27.14 6.50
C GLU A 194 5.05 25.94 6.88
N SER A 195 6.00 26.11 7.79
CA SER A 195 6.87 25.03 8.22
C SER A 195 6.09 23.91 8.92
N GLU A 196 5.08 24.25 9.74
CA GLU A 196 4.19 23.27 10.37
C GLU A 196 3.38 22.50 9.31
N ALA A 197 2.78 23.21 8.34
CA ALA A 197 2.00 22.60 7.27
C ALA A 197 2.83 21.69 6.34
N ARG A 198 4.06 22.12 6.01
CA ARG A 198 5.01 21.33 5.23
C ARG A 198 5.47 20.09 5.99
N ASN A 199 5.72 20.20 7.29
CA ASN A 199 6.03 19.04 8.13
C ASN A 199 4.87 18.06 8.23
N GLN A 200 3.62 18.53 8.33
CA GLN A 200 2.44 17.65 8.27
C GLN A 200 2.36 16.91 6.93
N THR A 201 2.57 17.63 5.82
CA THR A 201 2.60 17.03 4.48
C THR A 201 3.69 15.97 4.39
N LYS A 202 4.88 16.24 4.93
CA LYS A 202 5.98 15.29 5.01
C LYS A 202 5.62 14.04 5.79
N THR A 203 5.05 14.18 6.98
CA THR A 203 4.56 13.04 7.77
C THR A 203 3.56 12.19 6.97
N THR A 204 2.60 12.81 6.28
CA THR A 204 1.64 12.08 5.43
C THR A 204 2.31 11.36 4.26
N MET A 205 3.31 11.98 3.62
CA MET A 205 4.05 11.35 2.52
C MET A 205 4.95 10.20 3.01
N ASP A 206 5.59 10.36 4.15
CA ASP A 206 6.39 9.30 4.78
C ASP A 206 5.49 8.10 5.10
N GLU A 207 4.33 8.31 5.75
CA GLU A 207 3.34 7.26 6.01
C GLU A 207 2.81 6.60 4.72
N TYR A 208 2.60 7.38 3.65
CA TYR A 208 2.18 6.87 2.36
C TYR A 208 3.25 5.96 1.72
N PHE A 209 4.52 6.38 1.73
CA PHE A 209 5.60 5.58 1.17
C PHE A 209 5.87 4.33 1.99
N ASP A 210 5.76 4.38 3.31
CA ASP A 210 5.85 3.20 4.18
C ASP A 210 4.76 2.18 3.81
N PHE A 211 3.51 2.63 3.59
CA PHE A 211 2.42 1.76 3.13
C PHE A 211 2.71 1.15 1.75
N VAL A 212 3.21 1.95 0.81
CA VAL A 212 3.52 1.46 -0.55
C VAL A 212 4.68 0.46 -0.53
N GLU A 213 5.67 0.63 0.34
CA GLU A 213 6.79 -0.31 0.51
C GLU A 213 6.37 -1.64 1.13
N ASP A 214 5.31 -1.63 1.95
CA ASP A 214 4.71 -2.85 2.48
C ASP A 214 3.97 -3.68 1.40
N LEU A 215 3.57 -3.08 0.27
CA LEU A 215 2.89 -3.79 -0.81
C LEU A 215 3.85 -4.77 -1.51
N ALA A 216 3.40 -6.01 -1.65
CA ALA A 216 4.14 -7.06 -2.34
C ALA A 216 3.60 -7.29 -3.76
N ARG A 217 4.38 -8.01 -4.58
CA ARG A 217 3.99 -8.41 -5.94
C ARG A 217 2.60 -9.06 -5.99
N LYS A 218 2.29 -9.95 -5.05
CA LYS A 218 0.98 -10.61 -4.93
C LYS A 218 -0.20 -9.63 -4.82
N ASP A 219 0.02 -8.46 -4.20
CA ASP A 219 -1.02 -7.45 -3.96
C ASP A 219 -1.35 -6.73 -5.28
N TYR A 220 -0.31 -6.40 -6.07
CA TYR A 220 -0.48 -5.88 -7.43
C TYR A 220 -1.02 -6.94 -8.40
N PHE A 221 -0.65 -8.21 -8.21
CA PHE A 221 -1.18 -9.31 -9.02
C PHE A 221 -2.67 -9.51 -8.77
N ALA A 222 -3.12 -9.43 -7.52
CA ALA A 222 -4.56 -9.43 -7.20
C ALA A 222 -5.29 -8.27 -7.88
N GLN A 223 -4.67 -7.09 -7.99
CA GLN A 223 -5.23 -5.97 -8.75
C GLN A 223 -5.31 -6.25 -10.26
N TYR A 224 -4.30 -6.90 -10.84
CA TYR A 224 -4.34 -7.36 -12.25
C TYR A 224 -5.45 -8.38 -12.49
N VAL A 225 -5.58 -9.35 -11.59
CA VAL A 225 -6.66 -10.34 -11.63
C VAL A 225 -8.02 -9.65 -11.50
N ASN A 226 -8.17 -8.65 -10.63
CA ASN A 226 -9.39 -7.87 -10.53
C ASN A 226 -9.72 -7.12 -11.84
N ALA A 227 -8.73 -6.52 -12.50
CA ALA A 227 -8.95 -5.89 -13.81
C ALA A 227 -9.43 -6.89 -14.89
N LEU A 228 -8.95 -8.14 -14.84
CA LEU A 228 -9.43 -9.23 -15.71
C LEU A 228 -10.91 -9.56 -15.43
N VAL A 229 -11.27 -9.80 -14.17
CA VAL A 229 -12.62 -10.26 -13.83
C VAL A 229 -13.68 -9.14 -13.85
N GLU A 230 -13.33 -7.91 -13.49
CA GLU A 230 -14.24 -6.75 -13.55
C GLU A 230 -14.63 -6.39 -14.99
N SER A 231 -13.79 -6.76 -15.97
CA SER A 231 -14.10 -6.60 -17.40
C SER A 231 -15.25 -7.53 -17.85
N PHE A 232 -15.54 -8.60 -17.09
CA PHE A 232 -16.75 -9.40 -17.31
C PHE A 232 -18.00 -8.67 -16.81
N ASP A 233 -18.01 -8.20 -15.56
CA ASP A 233 -19.12 -7.47 -14.97
C ASP A 233 -18.66 -6.68 -13.73
N PRO A 234 -19.21 -5.48 -13.44
CA PRO A 234 -18.84 -4.66 -12.27
C PRO A 234 -19.03 -5.31 -10.90
N HIS A 235 -19.76 -6.44 -10.80
CA HIS A 235 -19.97 -7.17 -9.54
C HIS A 235 -19.16 -8.47 -9.45
N THR A 236 -18.30 -8.74 -10.42
CA THR A 236 -17.36 -9.87 -10.35
C THR A 236 -16.02 -9.37 -9.84
N SER A 237 -15.57 -9.92 -8.71
CA SER A 237 -14.30 -9.57 -8.10
C SER A 237 -13.54 -10.82 -7.65
N TYR A 238 -12.22 -10.73 -7.68
CA TYR A 238 -11.32 -11.69 -7.05
C TYR A 238 -10.93 -11.19 -5.65
N LEU A 239 -11.07 -12.07 -4.66
CA LEU A 239 -10.64 -11.80 -3.28
C LEU A 239 -9.34 -12.55 -3.03
N ALA A 240 -8.26 -11.82 -2.75
CA ALA A 240 -7.04 -12.42 -2.24
C ALA A 240 -7.32 -13.12 -0.89
N PRO A 241 -6.50 -14.11 -0.45
CA PRO A 241 -6.80 -14.87 0.79
C PRO A 241 -7.10 -13.99 2.01
N GLU A 242 -6.33 -12.91 2.20
CA GLU A 242 -6.50 -11.98 3.32
C GLU A 242 -7.80 -11.16 3.21
N GLU A 243 -8.20 -10.80 1.99
CA GLU A 243 -9.47 -10.11 1.72
C GLU A 243 -10.66 -11.06 1.86
N LYS A 244 -10.49 -12.32 1.45
CA LYS A 244 -11.51 -13.36 1.58
C LYS A 244 -11.79 -13.66 3.05
N ASP A 245 -10.75 -13.76 3.87
CA ASP A 245 -10.90 -13.94 5.32
C ASP A 245 -11.66 -12.77 5.95
N ARG A 246 -11.35 -11.53 5.54
CA ARG A 246 -12.09 -10.33 5.99
C ARG A 246 -13.55 -10.37 5.55
N PHE A 247 -13.81 -10.70 4.30
CA PHE A 247 -15.16 -10.84 3.75
C PHE A 247 -15.98 -11.89 4.51
N ASP A 248 -15.40 -13.04 4.84
CA ASP A 248 -16.07 -14.10 5.60
C ASP A 248 -16.37 -13.69 7.04
N ILE A 249 -15.48 -12.93 7.68
CA ILE A 249 -15.71 -12.35 9.01
C ILE A 249 -16.89 -11.38 8.95
N ASP A 250 -16.89 -10.48 7.96
CA ASP A 250 -17.95 -9.47 7.80
C ASP A 250 -19.30 -10.13 7.49
N MET A 251 -19.31 -11.21 6.69
CA MET A 251 -20.54 -11.97 6.39
C MET A 251 -21.04 -12.83 7.55
N SER A 252 -20.14 -13.50 8.24
CA SER A 252 -20.52 -14.39 9.36
C SER A 252 -20.86 -13.62 10.63
N GLY A 253 -20.38 -12.37 10.76
CA GLY A 253 -20.43 -11.60 12.00
C GLY A 253 -19.62 -12.22 13.14
N LYS A 254 -18.80 -13.25 12.85
CA LYS A 254 -18.00 -13.97 13.84
C LYS A 254 -16.56 -13.52 13.72
N PHE A 255 -16.12 -12.77 14.72
CA PHE A 255 -14.74 -12.35 14.84
C PHE A 255 -13.96 -13.29 15.77
N GLU A 256 -12.89 -13.90 15.27
CA GLU A 256 -11.92 -14.65 16.05
C GLU A 256 -10.62 -13.85 16.18
N GLY A 257 -10.22 -13.56 17.42
CA GLY A 257 -9.02 -12.78 17.74
C GLY A 257 -9.15 -12.05 19.08
N ILE A 258 -8.19 -11.15 19.35
CA ILE A 258 -8.10 -10.42 20.62
C ILE A 258 -9.21 -9.37 20.83
N GLY A 259 -9.94 -9.00 19.76
CA GLY A 259 -11.04 -8.04 19.81
C GLY A 259 -10.58 -6.59 19.77
N ALA A 260 -9.58 -6.27 18.93
CA ALA A 260 -9.04 -4.92 18.76
C ALA A 260 -8.78 -4.63 17.29
N ARG A 261 -8.96 -3.36 16.88
CA ARG A 261 -8.60 -2.85 15.55
C ARG A 261 -7.20 -2.26 15.60
N LEU A 262 -6.34 -2.77 14.73
CA LEU A 262 -4.95 -2.36 14.65
C LEU A 262 -4.72 -1.46 13.42
N SER A 263 -3.79 -0.54 13.53
CA SER A 263 -3.31 0.30 12.43
C SER A 263 -1.80 0.44 12.53
N LYS A 264 -1.10 0.45 11.40
CA LYS A 264 0.33 0.71 11.32
C LYS A 264 0.55 2.21 11.07
N ARG A 265 1.43 2.83 11.85
CA ARG A 265 1.96 4.19 11.62
C ARG A 265 3.46 4.21 11.88
N MET A 266 4.27 4.62 10.90
CA MET A 266 5.74 4.72 11.03
C MET A 266 6.35 3.50 11.74
N ASP A 267 6.14 2.31 11.16
CA ASP A 267 6.58 1.01 11.68
C ASP A 267 5.99 0.51 13.00
N GLN A 268 5.07 1.26 13.61
CA GLN A 268 4.43 0.89 14.87
C GLN A 268 3.02 0.40 14.64
N THR A 269 2.70 -0.79 15.15
CA THR A 269 1.34 -1.32 15.17
C THR A 269 0.62 -0.80 16.42
N LYS A 270 -0.39 0.05 16.23
CA LYS A 270 -1.16 0.71 17.30
C LYS A 270 -2.58 0.20 17.38
N ILE A 271 -3.10 0.13 18.59
CA ILE A 271 -4.53 -0.14 18.83
C ILE A 271 -5.31 1.15 18.58
N THR A 272 -6.20 1.11 17.60
CA THR A 272 -7.06 2.25 17.23
C THR A 272 -8.45 2.16 17.86
N GLU A 273 -8.94 0.95 18.08
CA GLU A 273 -10.27 0.70 18.61
C GLU A 273 -10.29 -0.63 19.35
N ILE A 274 -11.07 -0.71 20.44
CA ILE A 274 -11.31 -1.95 21.18
C ILE A 274 -12.76 -2.35 20.97
N ILE A 275 -12.97 -3.60 20.54
CA ILE A 275 -14.29 -4.15 20.27
C ILE A 275 -14.97 -4.53 21.58
N SER A 276 -16.12 -3.91 21.87
CA SER A 276 -16.90 -4.19 23.08
C SER A 276 -17.29 -5.67 23.17
N GLY A 277 -17.12 -6.27 24.36
CA GLY A 277 -17.36 -7.70 24.60
C GLY A 277 -16.23 -8.64 24.13
N GLY A 278 -15.21 -8.13 23.43
CA GLY A 278 -14.00 -8.86 23.06
C GLY A 278 -13.11 -9.24 24.26
N PRO A 279 -12.13 -10.14 24.09
CA PRO A 279 -11.17 -10.50 25.14
C PRO A 279 -10.45 -9.27 25.74
N VAL A 280 -9.88 -8.41 24.90
CA VAL A 280 -9.16 -7.20 25.33
C VAL A 280 -10.06 -6.25 26.14
N TRP A 281 -11.34 -6.13 25.76
CA TRP A 281 -12.30 -5.30 26.51
C TRP A 281 -12.62 -5.88 27.89
N ARG A 282 -12.72 -7.21 28.00
CA ARG A 282 -13.00 -7.89 29.28
C ARG A 282 -11.82 -7.85 30.23
N ASP A 283 -10.62 -8.03 29.71
CA ASP A 283 -9.41 -8.11 30.53
C ASP A 283 -8.86 -6.72 30.89
N GLN A 284 -9.32 -5.66 30.20
CA GLN A 284 -8.91 -4.25 30.39
C GLN A 284 -7.38 -4.06 30.39
N ALA A 285 -6.67 -5.01 29.79
CA ALA A 285 -5.23 -5.06 29.86
C ALA A 285 -4.56 -4.19 28.79
N LEU A 286 -5.30 -3.83 27.72
CA LEU A 286 -4.87 -2.94 26.64
C LEU A 286 -5.84 -1.77 26.50
N GLU A 287 -5.31 -0.64 26.05
CA GLU A 287 -6.06 0.60 25.85
C GLU A 287 -5.86 1.13 24.43
N VAL A 288 -6.74 2.04 24.00
CA VAL A 288 -6.60 2.71 22.70
C VAL A 288 -5.34 3.58 22.74
N GLY A 289 -4.50 3.46 21.70
CA GLY A 289 -3.21 4.14 21.59
C GLY A 289 -2.01 3.29 22.00
N ASP A 290 -2.22 2.12 22.62
CA ASP A 290 -1.13 1.20 22.94
C ASP A 290 -0.42 0.70 21.67
N GLU A 291 0.90 0.60 21.74
CA GLU A 291 1.79 0.11 20.69
C GLU A 291 2.15 -1.36 20.94
N ILE A 292 1.86 -2.26 20.00
CA ILE A 292 2.26 -3.66 20.09
C ILE A 292 3.65 -3.82 19.48
N LEU A 293 4.60 -4.28 20.29
CA LEU A 293 6.00 -4.42 19.91
C LEU A 293 6.34 -5.85 19.49
N MET A 294 5.87 -6.84 20.26
CA MET A 294 6.15 -8.26 20.02
C MET A 294 4.92 -9.11 20.31
N VAL A 295 4.86 -10.25 19.62
CA VAL A 295 3.79 -11.23 19.72
C VAL A 295 4.41 -12.60 19.95
N GLY A 296 3.90 -13.36 20.92
CA GLY A 296 4.39 -14.69 21.24
C GLY A 296 3.24 -15.67 21.41
N GLN A 297 3.40 -16.86 20.84
CA GLN A 297 2.49 -17.98 21.08
C GLN A 297 3.00 -18.83 22.25
N GLU A 298 2.11 -19.63 22.85
CA GLU A 298 2.48 -20.49 23.97
C GLU A 298 3.57 -21.49 23.56
N GLY A 299 4.74 -21.41 24.21
CA GLY A 299 5.87 -22.30 23.95
C GLY A 299 6.79 -21.87 22.79
N GLU A 300 6.54 -20.72 22.16
CA GLU A 300 7.39 -20.16 21.11
C GLU A 300 8.11 -18.89 21.57
N GLU A 301 9.26 -18.60 20.95
CA GLU A 301 9.98 -17.35 21.19
C GLU A 301 9.18 -16.15 20.65
N PRO A 302 9.11 -15.03 21.38
CA PRO A 302 8.37 -13.86 20.94
C PRO A 302 8.99 -13.26 19.68
N VAL A 303 8.12 -12.96 18.71
CA VAL A 303 8.49 -12.36 17.44
C VAL A 303 8.22 -10.86 17.50
N SER A 304 9.23 -10.05 17.17
CA SER A 304 9.04 -8.60 17.01
C SER A 304 8.22 -8.30 15.76
N ILE A 305 7.16 -7.50 15.94
CA ILE A 305 6.30 -7.04 14.84
C ILE A 305 6.55 -5.58 14.45
N VAL A 306 7.54 -4.92 15.06
CA VAL A 306 7.97 -3.58 14.66
C VAL A 306 8.50 -3.61 13.23
N GLY A 307 7.96 -2.75 12.37
CA GLY A 307 8.29 -2.70 10.93
C GLY A 307 7.67 -3.83 10.10
N MET A 308 6.98 -4.80 10.72
CA MET A 308 6.26 -5.83 10.00
C MET A 308 5.07 -5.22 9.23
N ARG A 309 4.66 -5.86 8.13
CA ARG A 309 3.38 -5.54 7.48
C ARG A 309 2.23 -5.73 8.47
N LEU A 310 1.26 -4.83 8.41
CA LEU A 310 0.10 -4.90 9.31
C LEU A 310 -0.63 -6.24 9.20
N ASP A 311 -0.82 -6.76 7.99
CA ASP A 311 -1.52 -8.03 7.77
C ASP A 311 -0.78 -9.23 8.35
N ASP A 312 0.55 -9.26 8.26
CA ASP A 312 1.35 -10.34 8.83
C ASP A 312 1.39 -10.25 10.36
N ALA A 313 1.47 -9.05 10.92
CA ALA A 313 1.31 -8.85 12.36
C ALA A 313 -0.08 -9.31 12.84
N ILE A 314 -1.14 -9.01 12.09
CA ILE A 314 -2.50 -9.46 12.40
C ILE A 314 -2.60 -10.99 12.37
N LYS A 315 -1.97 -11.67 11.40
CA LYS A 315 -1.96 -13.14 11.35
C LYS A 315 -1.31 -13.77 12.57
N LEU A 316 -0.25 -13.16 13.11
CA LEU A 316 0.41 -13.64 14.33
C LEU A 316 -0.45 -13.43 15.59
N ILE A 317 -1.21 -12.33 15.63
CA ILE A 317 -2.09 -11.98 16.75
C ILE A 317 -3.40 -12.79 16.71
N LYS A 318 -3.88 -13.13 15.52
CA LYS A 318 -5.05 -13.96 15.33
C LYS A 318 -4.70 -15.42 15.59
N GLY A 319 -5.60 -16.10 16.28
CA GLY A 319 -5.51 -17.53 16.56
C GLY A 319 -6.90 -18.12 16.71
N PRO A 320 -7.04 -19.45 16.58
CA PRO A 320 -8.32 -20.11 16.75
C PRO A 320 -8.85 -19.87 18.16
N LYS A 321 -10.17 -19.84 18.28
CA LYS A 321 -10.82 -19.59 19.58
C LYS A 321 -10.28 -20.55 20.67
N GLY A 322 -9.81 -19.97 21.76
CA GLY A 322 -9.29 -20.70 22.93
C GLY A 322 -7.77 -20.80 23.00
N THR A 323 -7.04 -20.31 21.99
CA THR A 323 -5.58 -20.15 22.09
C THR A 323 -5.22 -18.87 22.84
N THR A 324 -4.13 -18.93 23.60
CA THR A 324 -3.56 -17.76 24.30
C THR A 324 -2.43 -17.17 23.47
N VAL A 325 -2.43 -15.85 23.33
CA VAL A 325 -1.35 -15.07 22.70
C VAL A 325 -0.82 -14.06 23.72
N TYR A 326 0.50 -13.93 23.80
CA TYR A 326 1.18 -12.98 24.67
C TYR A 326 1.60 -11.76 23.85
N LEU A 327 1.30 -10.56 24.36
CA LEU A 327 1.59 -9.30 23.69
C LEU A 327 2.52 -8.45 24.55
N TRP A 328 3.64 -8.03 23.96
CA TRP A 328 4.51 -7.03 24.57
C TRP A 328 4.13 -5.68 24.04
N VAL A 329 3.55 -4.86 24.89
CA VAL A 329 3.00 -3.57 24.52
C VAL A 329 3.77 -2.43 25.19
N LYS A 330 3.87 -1.32 24.49
CA LYS A 330 4.24 -0.03 25.04
C LYS A 330 2.97 0.79 25.22
N LYS A 331 2.69 1.12 26.47
CA LYS A 331 1.54 1.92 26.88
C LYS A 331 1.67 3.36 26.43
N VAL A 332 0.54 4.06 26.40
CA VAL A 332 0.47 5.50 26.08
C VAL A 332 1.35 6.34 27.02
N ASP A 333 1.51 5.91 28.28
CA ASP A 333 2.39 6.53 29.28
C ASP A 333 3.90 6.23 29.06
N GLY A 334 4.23 5.41 28.06
CA GLY A 334 5.59 5.00 27.72
C GLY A 334 6.10 3.76 28.47
N THR A 335 5.33 3.20 29.40
CA THR A 335 5.70 1.96 30.11
C THR A 335 5.59 0.75 29.19
N LYS A 336 6.45 -0.25 29.40
CA LYS A 336 6.41 -1.52 28.67
C LYS A 336 5.79 -2.59 29.56
N LYS A 337 4.80 -3.31 29.04
CA LYS A 337 4.08 -4.36 29.76
C LYS A 337 3.89 -5.57 28.86
N THR A 338 3.95 -6.77 29.46
CA THR A 338 3.50 -8.00 28.82
C THR A 338 2.08 -8.28 29.27
N VAL A 339 1.21 -8.58 28.31
CA VAL A 339 -0.22 -8.83 28.49
C VAL A 339 -0.58 -10.18 27.92
#